data_AF-A0A529NQV1-F1
#
_entry.id   AF-A0A529NQV1-F1
#
_cell.length_a   1.000
_cell.length_b   1.000
_cell.length_c   1.000
_cell.angle_alpha   90.00
_cell.angle_beta   90.00
_cell.angle_gamma   90.00
#
_symmetry.space_group_name_H-M   'P 1'
#
loop_
_entity.id
_entity.type
_entity.pdbx_description
1 polymer ?
#
loop_
_entity_poly.entity_id
_entity_poly.type
_entity_poly.pdbx_seq_one_letter_code
_entity_poly.pdbx_strand_id
1 'polypeptide(L)'
;MSGPAVSPAVAEDEVALASPFLKCLVRLIRAQDSYGAWEGKADAELLAAFIITKEQRRAIPIIGDPDPDVLWRLDMFYTAVGLAIEERCGLMASPMMELSHEGFGRVLFTVGRLVALSKT
;
A
#
# COMPACT_ATOMS: atom_id res chain seq x y z
N MET A 1 -0.75 31.97 -24.94
CA MET A 1 -0.14 31.11 -23.90
C MET A 1 -0.89 29.79 -23.92
N SER A 2 -0.44 28.81 -24.69
CA SER A 2 -0.98 27.44 -24.60
C SER A 2 -0.53 26.85 -23.27
N GLY A 3 -1.47 26.49 -22.40
CA GLY A 3 -1.16 25.70 -21.22
C GLY A 3 -0.56 24.35 -21.60
N PRO A 4 0.22 23.70 -20.73
CA PRO A 4 0.79 22.40 -21.03
C PRO A 4 -0.36 21.42 -21.23
N ALA A 5 -0.37 20.74 -22.39
CA ALA A 5 -1.32 19.66 -22.64
C ALA A 5 -0.98 18.50 -21.69
N VAL A 6 -1.84 18.27 -20.70
CA VAL A 6 -1.72 17.12 -19.79
C VAL A 6 -1.92 15.85 -20.61
N SER A 7 -0.92 14.96 -20.58
CA SER A 7 -0.98 13.66 -21.26
C SER A 7 -2.06 12.77 -20.60
N PRO A 8 -2.78 11.91 -21.34
CA PRO A 8 -3.84 11.06 -20.79
C PRO A 8 -3.39 10.20 -19.60
N ALA A 9 -2.15 9.72 -19.58
CA ALA A 9 -1.60 8.96 -18.45
C ALA A 9 -1.53 9.78 -17.15
N VAL A 10 -1.19 11.08 -17.23
CA VAL A 10 -1.12 11.97 -16.06
C VAL A 10 -2.52 12.23 -15.49
N ALA A 11 -3.53 12.32 -16.37
CA ALA A 11 -4.92 12.46 -15.94
C ALA A 11 -5.45 11.19 -15.24
N GLU A 12 -5.04 10.00 -15.70
CA GLU A 12 -5.38 8.73 -15.05
C GLU A 12 -4.73 8.60 -13.66
N ASP A 13 -3.47 9.02 -13.52
CA ASP A 13 -2.77 9.02 -12.23
C ASP A 13 -3.43 9.96 -11.21
N GLU A 14 -3.82 11.16 -11.63
CA GLU A 14 -4.57 12.09 -10.77
C GLU A 14 -5.89 11.49 -10.28
N VAL A 15 -6.64 10.82 -11.17
CA VAL A 15 -7.89 10.14 -10.81
C VAL A 15 -7.62 8.98 -9.84
N ALA A 16 -6.56 8.19 -10.05
CA ALA A 16 -6.20 7.11 -9.16
C ALA A 16 -5.82 7.64 -7.76
N LEU A 17 -4.97 8.67 -7.69
CA LEU A 17 -4.57 9.32 -6.45
C LEU A 17 -5.75 9.94 -5.69
N ALA A 18 -6.80 10.36 -6.40
CA ALA A 18 -8.02 10.85 -5.79
C ALA A 18 -8.87 9.75 -5.13
N SER A 19 -8.59 8.46 -5.37
CA SER A 19 -9.35 7.35 -4.82
C SER A 19 -9.27 7.30 -3.28
N PRO A 20 -10.35 6.88 -2.60
CA PRO A 20 -10.37 6.78 -1.13
C PRO A 20 -9.25 5.89 -0.58
N PHE A 21 -8.96 4.79 -1.26
CA PHE A 21 -7.93 3.84 -0.85
C PHE A 21 -6.52 4.46 -0.89
N LEU A 22 -6.13 5.10 -1.99
CA LEU A 22 -4.80 5.71 -2.09
C LEU A 22 -4.64 6.90 -1.15
N LYS A 23 -5.69 7.71 -0.96
CA LYS A 23 -5.69 8.77 0.06
C LYS A 23 -5.45 8.22 1.47
N CYS A 24 -6.09 7.09 1.80
CA CYS A 24 -5.89 6.41 3.08
C CYS A 24 -4.44 5.91 3.22
N LEU A 25 -3.92 5.24 2.20
CA LEU A 25 -2.55 4.72 2.19
C LEU A 25 -1.51 5.83 2.35
N VAL A 26 -1.64 6.94 1.60
CA VAL A 26 -0.76 8.11 1.73
C VAL A 26 -0.82 8.68 3.14
N ARG A 27 -2.02 8.81 3.73
CA ARG A 27 -2.18 9.31 5.10
C ARG A 27 -1.46 8.43 6.11
N LEU A 28 -1.53 7.11 5.97
CA LEU A 28 -0.81 6.16 6.83
C LEU A 28 0.70 6.31 6.69
N ILE A 29 1.21 6.38 5.46
CA ILE A 29 2.64 6.61 5.18
C ILE A 29 3.10 7.90 5.84
N ARG A 30 2.39 9.01 5.62
CA ARG A 30 2.74 10.31 6.19
C ARG A 30 2.66 10.33 7.72
N ALA A 31 1.77 9.54 8.33
CA ALA A 31 1.71 9.41 9.78
C ALA A 31 2.96 8.75 10.39
N GLN A 32 3.71 7.97 9.60
CA GLN A 32 4.96 7.35 10.04
C GLN A 32 6.16 8.31 9.97
N ASP A 33 6.04 9.44 9.26
CA ASP A 33 7.11 10.41 9.05
C ASP A 33 7.33 11.34 10.25
N SER A 34 7.75 10.76 11.37
CA SER A 34 7.92 11.49 12.64
C SER A 34 8.95 12.62 12.59
N TYR A 35 9.90 12.56 11.66
CA TYR A 35 10.99 13.54 11.53
C TYR A 35 10.86 14.45 10.31
N GLY A 36 9.77 14.34 9.53
CA GLY A 36 9.52 15.19 8.36
C GLY A 36 10.45 14.92 7.17
N ALA A 37 11.01 13.70 7.05
CA ALA A 37 11.88 13.33 5.94
C ALA A 37 11.16 13.33 4.57
N TRP A 38 9.83 13.27 4.59
CA TRP A 38 8.96 13.26 3.42
C TRP A 38 8.11 14.52 3.30
N GLU A 39 8.41 15.55 4.09
CA GLU A 39 7.79 16.86 3.95
C GLU A 39 8.10 17.44 2.56
N GLY A 40 7.07 17.96 1.90
CA GLY A 40 7.19 18.50 0.53
C GLY A 40 7.25 17.47 -0.60
N LYS A 41 7.40 16.17 -0.32
CA LYS A 41 7.30 15.12 -1.35
C LYS A 41 5.87 14.99 -1.84
N ALA A 42 5.70 14.81 -3.15
CA ALA A 42 4.39 14.56 -3.75
C ALA A 42 3.87 13.17 -3.39
N ASP A 43 2.55 13.00 -3.32
CA ASP A 43 1.93 11.70 -3.00
C ASP A 43 2.34 10.60 -3.99
N ALA A 44 2.46 10.95 -5.28
CA ALA A 44 2.95 10.04 -6.32
C ALA A 44 4.39 9.57 -6.06
N GLU A 45 5.25 10.44 -5.51
CA GLU A 45 6.63 10.09 -5.17
C GLU A 45 6.68 9.11 -4.00
N LEU A 46 5.81 9.28 -3.00
CA LEU A 46 5.71 8.33 -1.87
C LEU A 46 5.21 6.96 -2.32
N LEU A 47 4.21 6.95 -3.20
CA LEU A 47 3.62 5.72 -3.72
C LEU A 47 4.47 5.03 -4.78
N ALA A 48 5.46 5.71 -5.38
CA ALA A 48 6.35 5.13 -6.38
C ALA A 48 7.04 3.85 -5.87
N ALA A 49 7.34 3.77 -4.57
CA ALA A 49 7.95 2.61 -3.95
C ALA A 49 7.06 1.34 -3.93
N PHE A 50 5.75 1.48 -4.23
CA PHE A 50 4.81 0.36 -4.34
C PHE A 50 4.68 -0.17 -5.78
N ILE A 51 5.26 0.53 -6.75
CA ILE A 51 5.14 0.22 -8.17
C ILE A 51 6.48 -0.28 -8.68
N ILE A 52 6.52 -1.55 -9.07
CA ILE A 52 7.71 -2.17 -9.66
C ILE A 52 7.37 -2.75 -11.03
N THR A 53 8.32 -2.71 -11.95
CA THR A 53 8.16 -3.34 -13.26
C THR A 53 8.20 -4.87 -13.13
N LYS A 54 7.75 -5.56 -14.18
CA LYS A 54 7.80 -7.03 -14.23
C LYS A 54 9.24 -7.55 -14.16
N GLU A 55 10.18 -6.83 -14.76
CA GLU A 55 11.61 -7.14 -14.78
C GLU A 55 12.21 -6.96 -13.38
N GLN A 56 11.93 -5.83 -12.72
CA GLN A 56 12.35 -5.59 -11.34
C GLN A 56 11.82 -6.67 -10.40
N ARG A 57 10.53 -7.03 -10.51
CA ARG A 57 9.91 -8.09 -9.71
C ARG A 57 10.60 -9.45 -9.88
N ARG A 58 11.00 -9.79 -11.10
CA ARG A 58 11.70 -11.06 -11.41
C ARG A 58 13.13 -11.09 -10.88
N ALA A 59 13.75 -9.92 -10.72
CA ALA A 59 15.11 -9.81 -10.20
C ALA A 59 15.17 -9.90 -8.66
N ILE A 60 14.03 -9.83 -7.95
CA ILE A 60 13.98 -9.96 -6.49
C ILE A 60 14.38 -11.39 -6.11
N PRO A 61 15.47 -11.59 -5.35
CA PRO A 61 15.87 -12.91 -4.89
C PRO A 61 14.86 -13.46 -3.87
N ILE A 62 14.56 -14.76 -3.96
CA ILE A 62 13.63 -15.48 -3.05
C ILE A 62 14.42 -16.20 -1.94
N ILE A 63 15.71 -15.87 -1.76
CA ILE A 63 16.59 -16.56 -0.82
C ILE A 63 16.83 -15.64 0.38
N GLY A 64 16.36 -16.07 1.55
CA GLY A 64 16.50 -15.33 2.80
C GLY A 64 15.36 -14.34 3.05
N ASP A 65 15.42 -13.68 4.21
CA ASP A 65 14.34 -12.84 4.72
C ASP A 65 13.92 -11.75 3.73
N PRO A 66 12.60 -11.48 3.60
CA PRO A 66 12.14 -10.36 2.80
C PRO A 66 12.72 -9.04 3.31
N ASP A 67 13.03 -8.15 2.37
CA ASP A 67 13.49 -6.79 2.65
C ASP A 67 12.54 -6.09 3.66
N PRO A 68 13.05 -5.55 4.78
CA PRO A 68 12.25 -4.83 5.77
C PRO A 68 11.38 -3.70 5.18
N ASP A 69 11.86 -3.03 4.14
CA ASP A 69 11.09 -1.98 3.47
C ASP A 69 9.90 -2.54 2.70
N VAL A 70 10.05 -3.75 2.13
CA VAL A 70 8.94 -4.48 1.50
C VAL A 70 7.92 -4.90 2.54
N LEU A 71 8.37 -5.43 3.69
CA LEU A 71 7.49 -5.81 4.79
C LEU A 71 6.71 -4.61 5.34
N TRP A 72 7.38 -3.47 5.51
CA TRP A 72 6.74 -2.24 5.95
C TRP A 72 5.71 -1.73 4.94
N ARG A 73 6.02 -1.74 3.63
CA ARG A 73 5.03 -1.40 2.59
C ARG A 73 3.84 -2.35 2.61
N LEU A 74 4.06 -3.65 2.84
CA LEU A 74 3.00 -4.64 2.95
C LEU A 74 2.08 -4.36 4.15
N ASP A 75 2.67 -4.00 5.30
CA ASP A 75 1.94 -3.61 6.50
C ASP A 75 1.09 -2.35 6.28
N MET A 76 1.65 -1.31 5.66
CA MET A 76 0.91 -0.09 5.31
C MET A 76 -0.24 -0.39 4.33
N PHE A 77 0.01 -1.23 3.33
CA PHE A 77 -1.02 -1.63 2.36
C PHE A 77 -2.19 -2.34 3.03
N TYR A 78 -1.92 -3.37 3.85
CA TYR A 78 -2.98 -4.10 4.51
C TYR A 78 -3.66 -3.31 5.63
N THR A 79 -2.95 -2.42 6.32
CA THR A 79 -3.57 -1.47 7.25
C THR A 79 -4.59 -0.58 6.50
N ALA A 80 -4.25 -0.09 5.30
CA ALA A 80 -5.19 0.66 4.46
C ALA A 80 -6.41 -0.19 4.04
N VAL A 81 -6.21 -1.49 3.76
CA VAL A 81 -7.30 -2.43 3.45
C VAL A 81 -8.24 -2.59 4.65
N GLY A 82 -7.69 -2.76 5.86
CA GLY A 82 -8.49 -2.87 7.09
C GLY A 82 -9.37 -1.66 7.33
N LEU A 83 -8.78 -0.46 7.23
CA LEU A 83 -9.52 0.80 7.35
C LEU A 83 -10.58 0.96 6.26
N ALA A 84 -10.30 0.54 5.03
CA ALA A 84 -11.27 0.60 3.94
C ALA A 84 -12.45 -0.37 4.15
N ILE A 85 -12.22 -1.52 4.78
CA ILE A 85 -13.31 -2.43 5.19
C ILE A 85 -14.15 -1.76 6.27
N GLU A 86 -13.51 -1.27 7.34
CA GLU A 86 -14.17 -0.65 8.48
C GLU A 86 -15.00 0.58 8.08
N GLU A 87 -14.48 1.44 7.20
CA GLU A 87 -15.20 2.61 6.67
C GLU A 87 -16.50 2.22 5.95
N ARG A 88 -16.53 1.06 5.27
CA ARG A 88 -17.69 0.61 4.49
C ARG A 88 -18.71 -0.17 5.29
N CYS A 89 -18.28 -0.92 6.30
CA CYS A 89 -19.17 -1.80 7.07
C CYS A 89 -19.43 -1.32 8.50
N GLY A 90 -18.66 -0.35 9.01
CA GLY A 90 -18.74 0.13 10.39
C GLY A 90 -18.23 -0.89 11.42
N LEU A 91 -17.52 -1.94 10.98
CA LEU A 91 -16.98 -3.00 11.83
C LEU A 91 -15.47 -3.08 11.69
N MET A 92 -14.76 -3.12 12.81
CA MET A 92 -13.31 -3.21 12.84
C MET A 92 -12.82 -4.50 12.16
N ALA A 93 -11.93 -4.34 11.20
CA ALA A 93 -11.30 -5.43 10.47
C ALA A 93 -9.86 -5.62 10.97
N SER A 94 -9.63 -6.68 11.76
CA SER A 94 -8.32 -6.95 12.35
C SER A 94 -7.46 -7.80 11.43
N PRO A 95 -6.27 -7.32 11.01
CA PRO A 95 -5.33 -8.09 10.21
C PRO A 95 -4.56 -9.11 11.06
N MET A 96 -4.22 -10.24 10.45
CA MET A 96 -3.20 -11.18 10.90
C MET A 96 -2.35 -11.56 9.70
N MET A 97 -1.03 -11.44 9.84
CA MET A 97 -0.07 -11.80 8.79
C MET A 97 1.02 -12.67 9.39
N GLU A 98 1.30 -13.77 8.70
CA GLU A 98 2.43 -14.65 9.00
C GLU A 98 3.21 -14.85 7.71
N LEU A 99 4.52 -14.60 7.74
CA LEU A 99 5.43 -14.74 6.62
C LEU A 99 6.63 -15.57 7.06
N SER A 100 7.02 -16.51 6.21
CA SER A 100 8.25 -17.29 6.35
C SER A 100 9.48 -16.47 5.95
N HIS A 101 10.65 -17.00 6.31
CA HIS A 101 11.96 -16.48 5.89
C HIS A 101 12.19 -16.47 4.37
N GLU A 102 11.29 -17.06 3.57
CA GLU A 102 11.36 -17.01 2.10
C GLU A 102 10.29 -16.08 1.50
N GLY A 103 9.52 -15.39 2.35
CA GLY A 103 8.45 -14.49 1.93
C GLY A 103 7.13 -15.16 1.58
N PHE A 104 7.02 -16.48 1.73
CA PHE A 104 5.74 -17.19 1.63
C PHE A 104 4.95 -17.00 2.91
N GLY A 105 3.65 -16.77 2.79
CA GLY A 105 2.81 -16.64 3.97
C GLY A 105 1.36 -16.39 3.66
N ARG A 106 0.65 -15.86 4.66
CA ARG A 106 -0.79 -15.63 4.57
C ARG A 106 -1.17 -14.33 5.27
N VAL A 107 -2.10 -13.62 4.65
CA VAL A 107 -2.79 -12.48 5.26
C VAL A 107 -4.26 -12.81 5.44
N LEU A 108 -4.75 -12.59 6.65
CA LEU A 108 -6.12 -12.82 7.07
C LEU A 108 -6.70 -11.51 7.63
N PHE A 109 -7.96 -11.22 7.32
CA PHE A 109 -8.73 -10.22 8.06
C PHE A 109 -9.90 -10.88 8.75
N THR A 110 -10.08 -10.58 10.02
CA THR A 110 -11.25 -10.99 10.78
C THR A 110 -12.11 -9.80 11.15
N VAL A 111 -13.42 -9.95 10.99
CA VAL A 111 -14.43 -9.03 11.54
C VAL A 111 -15.24 -9.83 12.56
N GLY A 112 -14.91 -9.67 13.84
CA GLY A 112 -15.40 -10.56 14.89
C GLY A 112 -14.95 -12.02 14.65
N ARG A 113 -15.89 -12.90 14.29
CA ARG A 113 -15.62 -14.32 13.98
C ARG A 113 -15.65 -14.66 12.48
N LEU A 114 -15.90 -13.67 11.62
CA LEU A 114 -15.90 -13.85 10.17
C LEU A 114 -14.49 -13.61 9.61
N VAL A 115 -13.98 -14.54 8.80
CA VAL A 115 -12.80 -14.28 7.96
C VAL A 115 -13.25 -13.51 6.72
N ALA A 116 -13.02 -12.20 6.71
CA ALA A 116 -13.46 -11.29 5.63
C ALA A 116 -12.48 -11.28 4.44
N LEU A 117 -11.20 -11.54 4.69
CA LEU A 117 -10.17 -11.69 3.65
C LEU A 117 -9.24 -12.82 4.02
N SER A 118 -8.87 -13.63 3.03
CA SER A 118 -7.84 -14.66 3.15
C SER A 118 -7.01 -14.69 1.89
N LYS A 119 -5.77 -14.22 1.97
CA LYS A 119 -4.85 -14.14 0.85
C LYS A 119 -3.58 -14.94 1.14
N THR A 120 -3.21 -15.81 0.20
CA THR A 120 -1.92 -16.49 0.08
C THR A 120 -1.17 -15.93 -1.12
#